data_AF-A0A521ASJ8-F1
#
_entry.id   AF-A0A521ASJ8-F1
#
_cell.length_a   1.000
_cell.length_b   1.000
_cell.length_c   1.000
_cell.angle_alpha   90.00
_cell.angle_beta   90.00
_cell.angle_gamma   90.00
#
_symmetry.space_group_name_H-M   'P 1'
#
loop_
_entity.id
_entity.type
_entity.pdbx_description
1 polymer ?
#
loop_
_entity_poly.entity_id
_entity_poly.type
_entity_poly.pdbx_seq_one_letter_code
_entity_poly.pdbx_strand_id
1 'polypeptide(L)' 'MIVVLGLAVLGALLGALTARKRNGSGADIAQYAAGYGIAFALVGLILSLVLVRFVV' A
#
# COMPACT_ATOMS: atom_id res chain seq x y z
N MET A 1 -13.02 -4.43 3.91
CA MET A 1 -11.98 -3.78 4.77
C MET A 1 -10.69 -4.58 4.84
N ILE A 2 -10.74 -5.91 5.01
CA ILE A 2 -9.53 -6.77 5.06
C ILE A 2 -8.63 -6.61 3.81
N VAL A 3 -9.21 -6.60 2.61
CA VAL A 3 -8.46 -6.43 1.34
C VAL A 3 -7.72 -5.10 1.28
N VAL A 4 -8.38 -4.01 1.71
CA VAL A 4 -7.79 -2.67 1.75
C VAL A 4 -6.59 -2.62 2.71
N LEU A 5 -6.76 -3.11 3.94
CA LEU A 5 -5.70 -3.12 4.94
C LEU A 5 -4.54 -4.02 4.54
N GLY A 6 -4.83 -5.20 3.98
CA GLY A 6 -3.80 -6.12 3.49
C GLY A 6 -2.93 -5.49 2.40
N LEU A 7 -3.57 -4.81 1.43
CA LEU A 7 -2.83 -4.12 0.38
C LEU A 7 -2.11 -2.88 0.91
N ALA A 8 -2.70 -2.12 1.83
CA ALA A 8 -2.03 -0.98 2.45
C ALA A 8 -0.73 -1.38 3.16
N VAL A 9 -0.75 -2.47 3.93
CA VAL A 9 0.45 -3.00 4.62
C VAL A 9 1.48 -3.48 3.60
N LEU A 10 1.05 -4.21 2.57
CA LEU A 10 1.93 -4.70 1.51
C LEU A 10 2.60 -3.52 0.77
N GLY A 11 1.83 -2.49 0.42
CA GLY A 11 2.34 -1.26 -0.17
C GLY A 11 3.35 -0.57 0.74
N ALA A 12 3.01 -0.38 2.01
CA ALA A 12 3.90 0.27 2.96
C ALA A 12 5.25 -0.47 3.14
N LEU A 13 5.22 -1.80 3.20
CA LEU A 13 6.44 -2.62 3.23
C LEU A 13 7.27 -2.45 1.95
N LEU A 14 6.64 -2.50 0.78
CA LEU A 14 7.35 -2.31 -0.50
C LEU A 14 7.95 -0.89 -0.62
N GLY A 15 7.22 0.13 -0.18
CA GLY A 15 7.71 1.51 -0.14
C GLY A 15 8.92 1.66 0.78
N ALA A 16 8.80 1.17 2.01
CA ALA A 16 9.89 1.18 2.99
C ALA A 16 11.15 0.46 2.47
N LEU A 17 10.98 -0.74 1.88
CA LEU A 17 12.08 -1.52 1.30
C LEU A 17 12.70 -0.80 0.11
N THR A 18 11.90 -0.12 -0.72
CA THR A 18 12.40 0.63 -1.88
C THR A 18 13.25 1.83 -1.44
N ALA A 19 12.80 2.60 -0.44
CA ALA A 19 13.59 3.69 0.12
C ALA A 19 14.86 3.18 0.80
N ARG A 20 14.77 2.07 1.56
CA ARG A 20 15.94 1.45 2.20
C ARG A 20 16.98 0.99 1.17
N LYS A 21 16.56 0.39 0.05
CA LYS A 21 17.47 0.01 -1.05
C LYS A 21 18.16 1.22 -1.71
N ARG A 22 17.55 2.40 -1.62
CA ARG A 22 18.11 3.66 -2.12
C ARG A 22 18.90 4.45 -1.06
N ASN A 23 19.21 3.83 0.09
CA ASN A 23 19.87 4.47 1.22
C ASN A 23 19.16 5.75 1.71
N GLY A 24 17.82 5.79 1.62
CA GLY A 24 17.03 6.90 2.13
C GLY A 24 17.12 7.03 3.65
N SER A 25 17.00 8.25 4.15
CA SER A 25 16.93 8.54 5.59
C SER A 25 15.69 7.90 6.23
N GLY A 26 15.61 7.87 7.57
CA GLY A 26 14.43 7.37 8.26
C GLY A 26 13.13 8.10 7.85
N ALA A 27 13.22 9.40 7.58
CA ALA A 27 12.12 10.20 7.07
C ALA A 27 11.72 9.79 5.64
N ASP A 28 12.70 9.54 4.77
CA ASP A 28 12.44 9.07 3.40
C ASP A 28 11.75 7.70 3.39
N ILE A 29 12.20 6.80 4.26
CA ILE A 29 11.60 5.47 4.42
C ILE A 29 10.14 5.60 4.86
N ALA A 30 9.86 6.45 5.85
CA ALA A 30 8.49 6.69 6.32
C ALA A 30 7.60 7.30 5.21
N GLN A 31 8.12 8.25 4.44
CA GLN A 31 7.38 8.89 3.35
C GLN A 31 7.09 7.92 2.21
N TYR A 32 8.06 7.09 1.81
CA TYR A 32 7.83 6.06 0.79
C TYR A 32 6.85 4.99 1.27
N ALA A 33 6.96 4.56 2.53
CA ALA A 33 6.02 3.62 3.13
C ALA A 33 4.59 4.18 3.14
N ALA A 34 4.41 5.44 3.55
CA ALA A 34 3.11 6.10 3.54
C ALA A 34 2.56 6.23 2.11
N GLY A 35 3.38 6.70 1.16
CA GLY A 35 2.97 6.89 -0.23
C GLY A 35 2.56 5.59 -0.91
N TYR A 36 3.38 4.54 -0.80
CA TYR A 36 3.05 3.23 -1.36
C TYR A 36 1.87 2.58 -0.62
N GLY A 37 1.79 2.74 0.70
CA GLY A 37 0.67 2.24 1.51
C GLY A 37 -0.66 2.83 1.07
N ILE A 38 -0.73 4.14 0.85
CA ILE A 38 -1.93 4.83 0.33
C ILE A 38 -2.26 4.33 -1.09
N ALA A 39 -1.26 4.26 -1.98
CA ALA A 39 -1.48 3.81 -3.35
C ALA A 39 -2.08 2.39 -3.41
N PHE A 40 -1.53 1.46 -2.63
CA PHE A 40 -2.05 0.10 -2.57
C PHE A 40 -3.39 0.00 -1.83
N ALA A 41 -3.63 0.83 -0.80
CA ALA A 41 -4.93 0.89 -0.14
C ALA A 41 -6.04 1.31 -1.13
N LEU A 42 -5.76 2.28 -1.99
CA LEU A 42 -6.69 2.71 -3.06
C LEU A 42 -6.97 1.59 -4.05
N VAL A 43 -5.93 0.84 -4.47
CA VAL A 43 -6.12 -0.35 -5.30
C VAL A 43 -7.01 -1.38 -4.59
N GLY A 44 -6.77 -1.63 -3.31
CA GLY A 44 -7.58 -2.54 -2.51
C GLY A 44 -9.03 -2.10 -2.32
N LEU A 45 -9.28 -0.80 -2.27
CA LEU A 45 -10.62 -0.23 -2.22
C LEU A 45 -11.36 -0.52 -3.52
N ILE A 46 -10.73 -0.24 -4.67
CA ILE A 46 -11.31 -0.51 -5.99
C ILE A 46 -11.57 -2.01 -6.15
N LEU A 47 -10.61 -2.87 -5.80
CA LEU A 47 -10.78 -4.32 -5.84
C LEU A 47 -11.93 -4.80 -4.95
N SER A 48 -12.08 -4.22 -3.75
CA SER A 48 -13.19 -4.55 -2.85
C SER A 48 -14.54 -4.19 -3.47
N LEU A 49 -14.64 -3.02 -4.11
CA LEU A 49 -15.87 -2.60 -4.80
C LEU A 49 -16.18 -3.52 -5.97
N VAL A 50 -15.18 -3.91 -6.76
CA VAL A 50 -15.36 -4.83 -7.89
C VAL A 50 -15.86 -6.19 -7.41
N LEU A 51 -15.25 -6.74 -6.36
CA LEU A 51 -15.68 -8.01 -5.74
C LEU A 51 -17.14 -7.98 -5.31
N VAL A 52 -17.55 -6.93 -4.60
CA VAL A 52 -18.91 -6.78 -4.06
C VAL A 52 -19.94 -6.41 -5.13
N ARG A 53 -19.53 -5.87 -6.28
CA ARG A 53 -20.46 -5.41 -7.32
C ARG A 53 -20.60 -6.38 -8.49
N PHE A 54 -19.60 -7.21 -8.75
CA PHE A 54 -19.56 -8.04 -9.96
C PHE A 54 -19.33 -9.53 -9.69
N VAL A 55 -18.87 -9.92 -8.50
CA VAL A 55 -18.49 -11.31 -8.22
C VAL A 55 -19.38 -11.94 -7.16
N VAL A 56 -19.58 -11.24 -6.04
CA VAL A 56 -20.42 -11.64 -4.90
C VAL A 56 -21.69 -10.82 -4.91
#